data_AF-A0AAW4SXA7-F1
#
_entry.id   AF-A0AAW4SXA7-F1
#
_cell.length_a   1.000
_cell.length_b   1.000
_cell.length_c   1.000
_cell.angle_alpha   90.00
_cell.angle_beta   90.00
_cell.angle_gamma   90.00
#
_symmetry.space_group_name_H-M   'P 1'
#
loop_
_entity.id
_entity.type
_entity.pdbx_description
1 polymer ?
#
loop_
_entity_poly.entity_id
_entity_poly.type
_entity_poly.pdbx_seq_one_letter_code
_entity_poly.pdbx_strand_id
1 'polypeptide(L)'
;MENRIEDHITKNEGGRSMIILASKEKQMSEREESNNPKLAQLPIKDLIFLRFITETDLIKYYTGETEYIPYGLVEFMLDSRAQNKNWIRHELTSYEDRFVISWHLLFEQAISNNSELIHIAVASDILNLTDEEVYELAKDDDELYKRKEKEIYYVTFQWLVSQYMGLVEKLGVEADISLIHNNKDKIKLTIKRIL
;
A
#
# COMPACT_ATOMS: atom_id res chain seq x y z
N MET A 1 19.40 48.75 -17.86
CA MET A 1 20.68 48.48 -18.55
C MET A 1 21.49 49.77 -18.43
N GLU A 2 22.64 49.86 -17.75
CA GLU A 2 23.68 48.88 -17.43
C GLU A 2 24.41 49.22 -16.12
N ASN A 3 24.98 48.19 -15.52
CA ASN A 3 25.96 48.20 -14.42
C ASN A 3 27.31 48.81 -14.83
N ARG A 4 28.13 49.22 -13.84
CA ARG A 4 29.53 48.79 -13.58
C ARG A 4 30.22 49.77 -12.61
N ILE A 5 30.61 49.36 -11.39
CA ILE A 5 31.83 48.61 -10.97
C ILE A 5 33.13 49.35 -11.30
N GLU A 6 33.83 49.82 -10.26
CA GLU A 6 35.30 49.82 -10.14
C GLU A 6 35.62 49.68 -8.63
N ASP A 7 36.26 48.62 -8.11
CA ASP A 7 37.61 48.07 -8.30
C ASP A 7 38.61 48.53 -7.22
N HIS A 8 39.10 47.58 -6.42
CA HIS A 8 40.52 47.23 -6.25
C HIS A 8 40.92 46.74 -4.84
N ILE A 9 41.64 45.62 -4.85
CA ILE A 9 42.36 45.01 -3.74
C ILE A 9 43.81 45.46 -3.81
N THR A 10 44.46 45.69 -2.66
CA THR A 10 45.92 45.59 -2.52
C THR A 10 46.31 44.77 -1.28
N LYS A 11 47.40 44.01 -1.40
CA LYS A 11 47.98 43.07 -0.42
C LYS A 11 49.41 43.51 -0.06
N ASN A 12 49.84 43.19 1.17
CA ASN A 12 51.16 42.71 1.65
C ASN A 12 51.51 43.32 3.01
N GLU A 13 52.26 42.70 3.92
CA GLU A 13 52.74 41.33 4.18
C GLU A 13 53.42 41.42 5.56
N GLY A 14 53.42 40.34 6.35
CA GLY A 14 54.19 40.24 7.59
C GLY A 14 54.02 38.88 8.26
N GLY A 15 54.96 37.96 8.03
CA GLY A 15 54.93 36.54 8.46
C GLY A 15 55.00 36.31 9.98
N ARG A 16 55.01 35.08 10.54
CA ARG A 16 55.17 33.69 10.06
C ARG A 16 54.47 32.78 11.08
N SER A 17 53.81 31.69 10.67
CA SER A 17 54.18 30.30 11.02
C SER A 17 53.11 29.30 10.56
N MET A 18 53.59 28.11 10.21
CA MET A 18 52.94 27.00 9.50
C MET A 18 52.27 26.04 10.50
N ILE A 19 50.98 25.68 10.35
CA ILE A 19 50.40 24.46 10.93
C ILE A 19 49.43 23.81 9.93
N ILE A 20 49.94 22.72 9.33
CA ILE A 20 49.31 21.47 8.86
C ILE A 20 47.78 21.47 8.63
N LEU A 21 47.42 21.22 7.37
CA LEU A 21 46.15 20.70 6.88
C LEU A 21 45.80 19.36 7.56
N ALA A 22 44.95 19.39 8.59
CA ALA A 22 44.25 18.20 9.09
C ALA A 22 43.09 18.59 10.02
N SER A 23 42.07 19.29 9.51
CA SER A 23 40.83 19.49 10.29
C SER A 23 39.54 19.54 9.47
N LYS A 24 39.61 19.46 8.14
CA LYS A 24 38.38 19.32 7.32
C LYS A 24 37.88 17.89 7.16
N GLU A 25 38.74 16.88 7.33
CA GLU A 25 38.29 15.48 7.29
C GLU A 25 37.60 15.03 8.58
N LYS A 26 37.81 15.73 9.71
CA LYS A 26 37.21 15.34 11.00
C LYS A 26 35.85 15.98 11.31
N GLN A 27 35.32 16.82 10.41
CA GLN A 27 33.95 17.35 10.52
C GLN A 27 32.98 16.77 9.48
N MET A 28 33.44 15.87 8.61
CA MET A 28 32.59 15.16 7.65
C MET A 28 32.27 13.72 8.06
N SER A 29 32.69 13.25 9.25
CA SER A 29 32.43 11.87 9.69
C SER A 29 31.48 11.74 10.88
N GLU A 30 30.90 12.83 11.39
CA GLU A 30 29.95 12.77 12.50
C GLU A 30 28.72 13.62 12.19
N ARG A 31 27.61 12.93 11.90
CA ARG A 31 26.24 13.42 11.70
C ARG A 31 25.90 13.95 10.30
N GLU A 32 25.91 13.04 9.34
CA GLU A 32 24.75 12.93 8.46
C GLU A 32 23.77 11.92 9.09
N GLU A 33 23.16 12.28 10.23
CA GLU A 33 21.78 11.83 10.42
C GLU A 33 21.00 12.57 9.34
N SER A 34 20.88 11.92 8.18
CA SER A 34 19.95 12.35 7.15
C SER A 34 18.59 12.45 7.84
N ASN A 35 18.19 13.69 8.13
CA ASN A 35 16.86 14.01 8.63
C ASN A 35 15.87 13.89 7.45
N ASN A 36 15.95 12.78 6.73
CA ASN A 36 14.89 12.33 5.86
C ASN A 36 13.71 12.07 6.79
N PRO A 37 12.57 12.73 6.60
CA PRO A 37 11.38 12.38 7.35
C PRO A 37 11.19 10.88 7.18
N LYS A 38 11.18 10.13 8.29
CA LYS A 38 10.85 8.71 8.25
C LYS A 38 9.46 8.61 7.63
N LEU A 39 9.40 8.26 6.35
CA LEU A 39 8.15 7.97 5.68
C LEU A 39 7.47 6.87 6.50
N ALA A 40 6.15 6.95 6.68
CA ALA A 40 5.41 5.84 7.27
C ALA A 40 5.77 4.55 6.50
N GLN A 41 6.08 3.46 7.20
CA GLN A 41 6.51 2.22 6.58
C GLN A 41 5.58 1.07 6.98
N LEU A 42 5.46 0.09 6.09
CA LEU A 42 4.74 -1.16 6.30
C LEU A 42 5.75 -2.31 6.34
N PRO A 43 5.61 -3.27 7.25
CA PRO A 43 6.48 -4.44 7.26
C PRO A 43 6.13 -5.33 6.05
N ILE A 44 7.15 -5.85 5.35
CA ILE A 44 6.93 -6.62 4.11
C ILE A 44 6.05 -7.85 4.34
N LYS A 45 6.11 -8.46 5.53
CA LYS A 45 5.24 -9.58 5.91
C LYS A 45 3.75 -9.27 5.72
N ASP A 46 3.32 -8.02 5.84
CA ASP A 46 1.90 -7.66 5.65
C ASP A 46 1.49 -7.59 4.18
N LEU A 47 2.45 -7.42 3.28
CA LEU A 47 2.18 -7.32 1.85
C LEU A 47 1.82 -8.69 1.24
N ILE A 48 2.10 -9.79 1.95
CA ILE A 48 1.62 -11.13 1.56
C ILE A 48 0.10 -11.15 1.41
N PHE A 49 -0.62 -10.38 2.22
CA PHE A 49 -2.08 -10.28 2.20
C PHE A 49 -2.60 -9.45 1.02
N LEU A 50 -1.75 -8.64 0.38
CA LEU A 50 -2.18 -7.79 -0.73
C LEU A 50 -2.02 -8.48 -2.09
N ARG A 51 -1.36 -9.66 -2.17
CA ARG A 51 -1.09 -10.39 -3.42
C ARG A 51 -0.36 -9.51 -4.47
N PHE A 52 0.42 -8.52 -4.03
CA PHE A 52 1.33 -7.69 -4.85
C PHE A 52 2.78 -8.13 -4.77
N ILE A 53 3.07 -9.11 -3.93
CA ILE A 53 4.42 -9.58 -3.70
C ILE A 53 4.76 -10.70 -4.67
N THR A 54 5.88 -10.52 -5.36
CA THR A 54 6.52 -11.58 -6.11
C THR A 54 7.41 -12.41 -5.19
N GLU A 55 7.76 -13.63 -5.61
CA GLU A 55 8.75 -14.44 -4.90
C GLU A 55 10.07 -13.67 -4.71
N THR A 56 10.45 -12.83 -5.68
CA THR A 56 11.62 -11.94 -5.59
C THR A 56 11.52 -10.94 -4.42
N ASP A 57 10.34 -10.38 -4.17
CA ASP A 57 10.12 -9.44 -3.07
C ASP A 57 10.13 -10.18 -1.71
N LEU A 58 9.64 -11.43 -1.66
CA LEU A 58 9.77 -12.29 -0.49
C LEU A 58 11.23 -12.65 -0.21
N ILE A 59 12.02 -12.97 -1.25
CA ILE A 59 13.44 -13.31 -1.10
C ILE A 59 14.19 -12.16 -0.43
N LYS A 60 14.00 -10.92 -0.90
CA LYS A 60 14.62 -9.73 -0.29
C LYS A 60 14.25 -9.53 1.18
N TYR A 61 13.04 -9.93 1.57
CA TYR A 61 12.62 -9.93 2.97
C TYR A 61 13.30 -11.01 3.78
N TYR A 62 13.27 -12.26 3.31
CA TYR A 62 13.87 -13.38 4.03
C TYR A 62 15.40 -13.32 4.11
N THR A 63 16.06 -12.61 3.19
CA THR A 63 17.50 -12.33 3.26
C THR A 63 17.85 -11.13 4.16
N GLY A 64 16.84 -10.42 4.69
CA GLY A 64 17.03 -9.21 5.49
C GLY A 64 17.47 -7.98 4.69
N GLU A 65 17.41 -8.06 3.35
CA GLU A 65 17.76 -6.95 2.46
C GLU A 65 16.73 -5.81 2.54
N THR A 66 15.46 -6.13 2.82
CA THR A 66 14.42 -5.13 3.08
C THR A 66 13.41 -5.69 4.08
N GLU A 67 13.21 -4.99 5.20
CA GLU A 67 12.20 -5.39 6.21
C GLU A 67 10.91 -4.56 6.09
N TYR A 68 11.03 -3.33 5.58
CA TYR A 68 9.95 -2.34 5.51
C TYR A 68 9.87 -1.68 4.13
N ILE A 69 8.65 -1.41 3.66
CA ILE A 69 8.38 -0.67 2.43
C ILE A 69 7.67 0.66 2.76
N PRO A 70 8.00 1.76 2.08
CA PRO A 70 7.27 3.02 2.24
C PRO A 70 5.78 2.86 1.97
N TYR A 71 4.97 3.30 2.92
CA TYR A 71 3.52 3.19 2.91
C TYR A 71 2.89 3.77 1.64
N GLY A 72 3.31 4.97 1.23
CA GLY A 72 2.80 5.62 0.03
C GLY A 72 3.12 4.89 -1.27
N LEU A 73 4.18 4.06 -1.30
CA LEU A 73 4.46 3.21 -2.46
C LEU A 73 3.46 2.05 -2.55
N VAL A 74 3.09 1.46 -1.41
CA VAL A 74 2.12 0.37 -1.36
C VAL A 74 0.73 0.87 -1.74
N GLU A 75 0.31 2.03 -1.22
CA GLU A 75 -0.94 2.69 -1.64
C GLU A 75 -0.93 3.00 -3.13
N PHE A 76 0.17 3.53 -3.66
CA PHE A 76 0.30 3.80 -5.09
C PHE A 76 0.18 2.52 -5.94
N MET A 77 0.77 1.40 -5.50
CA MET A 77 0.66 0.12 -6.20
C MET A 77 -0.80 -0.38 -6.21
N LEU A 78 -1.49 -0.31 -5.06
CA LEU A 78 -2.91 -0.64 -4.94
C LEU A 78 -3.78 0.24 -5.83
N ASP A 79 -3.59 1.55 -5.75
CA ASP A 79 -4.32 2.53 -6.54
C ASP A 79 -4.01 2.39 -8.03
N SER A 80 -2.81 1.96 -8.43
CA SER A 80 -2.47 1.71 -9.84
C SER A 80 -3.18 0.50 -10.43
N ARG A 81 -3.44 -0.56 -9.64
CA ARG A 81 -4.35 -1.65 -10.03
C ARG A 81 -5.75 -1.11 -10.25
N ALA A 82 -6.16 -0.25 -9.35
CA ALA A 82 -7.42 0.45 -9.43
C ALA A 82 -7.45 1.59 -10.47
N GLN A 83 -6.36 2.00 -11.12
CA GLN A 83 -6.44 3.05 -12.16
C GLN A 83 -7.20 2.57 -13.40
N ASN A 84 -7.33 1.25 -13.60
CA ASN A 84 -8.28 0.68 -14.57
C ASN A 84 -9.75 0.78 -14.12
N LYS A 85 -9.97 1.27 -12.91
CA LYS A 85 -11.17 1.19 -12.07
C LYS A 85 -11.24 2.48 -11.24
N ASN A 86 -11.40 3.65 -11.89
CA ASN A 86 -11.43 5.04 -11.32
C ASN A 86 -12.49 5.31 -10.22
N TRP A 87 -12.80 4.32 -9.39
CA TRP A 87 -13.91 4.26 -8.48
C TRP A 87 -13.52 3.80 -7.08
N ILE A 88 -12.24 3.57 -6.78
CA ILE A 88 -11.80 3.10 -5.47
C ILE A 88 -10.51 3.77 -5.01
N ARG A 89 -10.41 4.05 -3.71
CA ARG A 89 -9.18 4.50 -3.04
C ARG A 89 -8.90 3.59 -1.86
N HIS A 90 -7.63 3.23 -1.67
CA HIS A 90 -7.19 2.38 -0.58
C HIS A 90 -6.65 3.19 0.60
N GLU A 91 -6.87 2.69 1.81
CA GLU A 91 -6.13 3.07 3.01
C GLU A 91 -5.64 1.79 3.69
N LEU A 92 -4.38 1.76 4.06
CA LEU A 92 -3.75 0.68 4.79
C LEU A 92 -3.48 1.10 6.24
N THR A 93 -3.51 0.17 7.17
CA THR A 93 -3.05 0.44 8.53
C THR A 93 -2.48 -0.84 9.12
N SER A 94 -1.19 -0.81 9.46
CA SER A 94 -0.54 -1.91 10.16
C SER A 94 -0.38 -1.57 11.63
N TYR A 95 -0.89 -2.46 12.48
CA TYR A 95 -0.68 -2.49 13.92
C TYR A 95 0.22 -3.69 14.26
N GLU A 96 0.62 -3.81 15.52
CA GLU A 96 1.43 -4.93 16.00
C GLU A 96 0.73 -6.28 15.83
N ASP A 97 -0.58 -6.34 16.12
CA ASP A 97 -1.40 -7.56 16.14
C ASP A 97 -2.24 -7.77 14.86
N ARG A 98 -2.45 -6.71 14.06
CA ARG A 98 -3.34 -6.77 12.90
C ARG A 98 -2.95 -5.86 11.76
N PHE A 99 -3.37 -6.23 10.57
CA PHE A 99 -3.32 -5.43 9.36
C PHE A 99 -4.74 -5.09 8.91
N VAL A 100 -4.97 -3.83 8.54
CA VAL A 100 -6.27 -3.32 8.12
C VAL A 100 -6.13 -2.73 6.74
N ILE A 101 -7.01 -3.15 5.83
CA ILE A 101 -7.14 -2.60 4.49
C ILE A 101 -8.55 -2.01 4.41
N SER A 102 -8.65 -0.76 3.99
CA SER A 102 -9.93 -0.11 3.75
C SER A 102 -10.05 0.33 2.30
N TRP A 103 -11.21 0.10 1.73
CA TRP A 103 -11.59 0.56 0.40
C TRP A 103 -12.64 1.64 0.54
N HIS A 104 -12.38 2.79 -0.06
CA HIS A 104 -13.33 3.89 -0.21
C HIS A 104 -13.88 3.86 -1.63
N LEU A 105 -15.15 3.49 -1.75
CA LEU A 105 -15.91 3.36 -2.97
C LEU A 105 -16.38 4.75 -3.42
N LEU A 106 -15.84 5.23 -4.52
CA LEU A 106 -16.18 6.51 -5.15
C LEU A 106 -17.30 6.35 -6.20
N PHE A 107 -17.86 5.14 -6.36
CA PHE A 107 -18.87 4.82 -7.36
C PHE A 107 -20.16 4.32 -6.74
N GLU A 108 -21.24 5.04 -7.03
CA GLU A 108 -22.57 4.80 -6.46
C GLU A 108 -23.12 3.39 -6.73
N GLN A 109 -22.71 2.73 -7.82
CA GLN A 109 -23.24 1.40 -8.15
C GLN A 109 -22.51 0.28 -7.39
N ALA A 110 -21.34 0.57 -6.80
CA ALA A 110 -20.70 -0.31 -5.83
C ALA A 110 -21.39 -0.24 -4.45
N ILE A 111 -22.21 0.79 -4.21
CA ILE A 111 -22.99 0.98 -3.00
C ILE A 111 -24.29 0.19 -3.12
N SER A 112 -24.29 -0.99 -2.50
CA SER A 112 -25.49 -1.81 -2.37
C SER A 112 -26.35 -1.31 -1.21
N ASN A 113 -27.65 -1.15 -1.43
CA ASN A 113 -28.63 -0.91 -0.35
C ASN A 113 -28.81 -2.15 0.55
N ASN A 114 -28.32 -3.32 0.11
CA ASN A 114 -28.21 -4.51 0.93
C ASN A 114 -26.80 -4.61 1.51
N SER A 115 -26.72 -4.55 2.84
CA SER A 115 -25.50 -4.63 3.64
C SER A 115 -24.78 -5.97 3.57
N GLU A 116 -25.37 -6.98 2.95
CA GLU A 116 -24.82 -8.32 2.80
C GLU A 116 -24.18 -8.56 1.43
N LEU A 117 -24.42 -7.65 0.48
CA LEU A 117 -23.98 -7.78 -0.91
C LEU A 117 -22.88 -6.78 -1.26
N ILE A 118 -21.93 -7.23 -2.06
CA ILE A 118 -20.82 -6.43 -2.58
C ILE A 118 -20.77 -6.56 -4.10
N HIS A 119 -20.53 -5.45 -4.79
CA HIS A 119 -20.43 -5.44 -6.25
C HIS A 119 -19.21 -6.24 -6.73
N ILE A 120 -19.34 -6.97 -7.85
CA ILE A 120 -18.28 -7.86 -8.36
C ILE A 120 -16.93 -7.16 -8.58
N ALA A 121 -16.96 -5.90 -9.04
CA ALA A 121 -15.75 -5.13 -9.28
C ALA A 121 -14.92 -4.88 -8.00
N VAL A 122 -15.59 -4.84 -6.83
CA VAL A 122 -14.94 -4.73 -5.52
C VAL A 122 -14.42 -6.08 -5.06
N ALA A 123 -15.22 -7.14 -5.22
CA ALA A 123 -14.78 -8.49 -4.92
C ALA A 123 -13.53 -8.88 -5.73
N SER A 124 -13.49 -8.51 -7.01
CA SER A 124 -12.36 -8.78 -7.89
C SER A 124 -11.11 -7.98 -7.53
N ASP A 125 -11.26 -6.75 -7.05
CA ASP A 125 -10.15 -5.99 -6.51
C ASP A 125 -9.57 -6.64 -5.23
N ILE A 126 -10.44 -7.00 -4.28
CA ILE A 126 -10.08 -7.65 -3.01
C ILE A 126 -9.40 -9.01 -3.25
N LEU A 127 -9.94 -9.84 -4.13
CA LEU A 127 -9.39 -11.16 -4.46
C LEU A 127 -8.19 -11.07 -5.41
N ASN A 128 -7.92 -9.90 -5.99
CA ASN A 128 -6.99 -9.70 -7.09
C ASN A 128 -7.26 -10.70 -8.25
N LEU A 129 -8.47 -10.65 -8.75
CA LEU A 129 -8.96 -11.40 -9.90
C LEU A 129 -9.57 -10.41 -10.90
N THR A 130 -9.84 -10.88 -12.11
CA THR A 130 -10.67 -10.17 -13.07
C THR A 130 -12.14 -10.26 -12.67
N ASP A 131 -12.97 -9.33 -13.16
CA ASP A 131 -14.42 -9.34 -12.91
C ASP A 131 -15.06 -10.63 -13.47
N GLU A 132 -14.55 -11.15 -14.60
CA GLU A 132 -14.99 -12.41 -15.23
C GLU A 132 -14.65 -13.63 -14.38
N GLU A 133 -13.43 -13.71 -13.83
CA GLU A 133 -13.04 -14.81 -12.95
C GLU A 133 -13.91 -14.85 -11.68
N VAL A 134 -14.20 -13.69 -11.09
CA VAL A 134 -15.12 -13.62 -9.94
C VAL A 134 -16.54 -14.02 -10.34
N TYR A 135 -17.00 -13.58 -11.51
CA TYR A 135 -18.32 -13.91 -12.02
C TYR A 135 -18.51 -15.43 -12.16
N GLU A 136 -17.59 -16.12 -12.85
CA GLU A 136 -17.71 -17.58 -13.05
C GLU A 136 -17.55 -18.35 -11.73
N LEU A 137 -16.61 -17.97 -10.85
CA LEU A 137 -16.49 -18.60 -9.53
C LEU A 137 -17.76 -18.46 -8.69
N ALA A 138 -18.31 -17.25 -8.60
CA ALA A 138 -19.51 -17.00 -7.80
C ALA A 138 -20.75 -17.68 -8.39
N LYS A 139 -20.81 -17.81 -9.72
CA LYS A 139 -21.89 -18.51 -10.42
C LYS A 139 -21.83 -20.02 -10.19
N ASP A 140 -20.64 -20.62 -10.22
CA ASP A 140 -20.44 -22.04 -9.93
C ASP A 140 -20.79 -22.37 -8.46
N ASP A 141 -20.56 -21.42 -7.55
CA ASP A 141 -20.87 -21.54 -6.12
C ASP A 141 -22.33 -21.16 -5.76
N ASP A 142 -23.17 -20.76 -6.71
CA ASP A 142 -24.55 -20.25 -6.50
C ASP A 142 -24.63 -19.00 -5.58
N GLU A 143 -23.59 -18.16 -5.63
CA GLU A 143 -23.41 -16.95 -4.80
C GLU A 143 -23.46 -15.66 -5.63
N LEU A 144 -23.88 -15.76 -6.90
CA LEU A 144 -23.98 -14.64 -7.83
C LEU A 144 -25.39 -14.03 -7.86
N TYR A 145 -25.49 -12.74 -7.51
CA TYR A 145 -26.73 -11.98 -7.47
C TYR A 145 -26.74 -10.91 -8.55
N LYS A 146 -27.89 -10.74 -9.23
CA LYS A 146 -28.07 -9.74 -10.27
C LYS A 146 -29.08 -8.68 -9.84
N ARG A 147 -28.77 -7.39 -10.06
CA ARG A 147 -29.76 -6.32 -9.91
C ARG A 147 -30.78 -6.40 -11.05
N LYS A 148 -32.06 -6.46 -10.72
CA LYS A 148 -33.14 -6.51 -11.72
C LYS A 148 -32.95 -5.41 -12.77
N GLU A 149 -33.11 -5.79 -14.03
CA GLU A 149 -33.08 -4.92 -15.22
C GLU A 149 -31.70 -4.32 -15.59
N LYS A 150 -30.62 -4.65 -14.87
CA LYS A 150 -29.26 -4.20 -15.22
C LYS A 150 -28.29 -5.38 -15.25
N GLU A 151 -27.28 -5.31 -16.12
CA GLU A 151 -26.11 -6.20 -16.12
C GLU A 151 -25.15 -5.82 -14.99
N ILE A 152 -25.66 -5.73 -13.75
CA ILE A 152 -24.88 -5.39 -12.56
C ILE A 152 -24.97 -6.55 -11.58
N TYR A 153 -23.82 -7.05 -11.20
CA TYR A 153 -23.66 -8.28 -10.43
C TYR A 153 -23.03 -8.03 -9.06
N TYR A 154 -23.43 -8.87 -8.11
CA TYR A 154 -23.02 -8.82 -6.71
C TYR A 154 -22.74 -10.22 -6.19
N VAL A 155 -21.94 -10.31 -5.15
CA VAL A 155 -21.70 -11.53 -4.36
C VAL A 155 -21.97 -11.24 -2.89
N THR A 156 -22.10 -12.29 -2.06
CA THR A 156 -22.24 -12.10 -0.61
C THR A 156 -20.90 -11.76 0.05
N PHE A 157 -20.93 -11.00 1.15
CA PHE A 157 -19.72 -10.78 1.96
C PHE A 157 -19.17 -12.09 2.53
N GLN A 158 -20.04 -13.02 2.89
CA GLN A 158 -19.65 -14.33 3.42
C GLN A 158 -18.85 -15.12 2.38
N TRP A 159 -19.34 -15.19 1.14
CA TRP A 159 -18.61 -15.84 0.06
C TRP A 159 -17.25 -15.18 -0.18
N LEU A 160 -17.21 -13.85 -0.29
CA LEU A 160 -15.97 -13.12 -0.51
C LEU A 160 -14.92 -13.37 0.60
N VAL A 161 -15.35 -13.36 1.87
CA VAL A 161 -14.48 -13.67 3.01
C VAL A 161 -13.97 -15.10 2.93
N SER A 162 -14.83 -16.07 2.61
CA SER A 162 -14.45 -17.48 2.46
C SER A 162 -13.41 -17.67 1.35
N GLN A 163 -13.61 -17.03 0.19
CA GLN A 163 -12.64 -17.09 -0.91
C GLN A 163 -11.30 -16.47 -0.51
N TYR A 164 -11.32 -15.32 0.15
CA TYR A 164 -10.10 -14.65 0.61
C TYR A 164 -9.36 -15.46 1.67
N MET A 165 -10.08 -16.05 2.65
CA MET A 165 -9.49 -16.97 3.63
C MET A 165 -8.83 -18.17 2.95
N GLY A 166 -9.51 -18.81 1.99
CA GLY A 166 -8.93 -19.92 1.24
C GLY A 166 -7.69 -19.53 0.43
N LEU A 167 -7.56 -18.27 0.00
CA LEU A 167 -6.32 -17.77 -0.63
C LEU A 167 -5.20 -17.59 0.40
N VAL A 168 -5.50 -17.05 1.58
CA VAL A 168 -4.53 -16.86 2.66
C VAL A 168 -4.02 -18.19 3.21
N GLU A 169 -4.91 -19.17 3.39
CA GLU A 169 -4.57 -20.53 3.84
C GLU A 169 -3.62 -21.24 2.85
N LYS A 170 -3.82 -21.07 1.54
CA LYS A 170 -2.92 -21.61 0.51
C LYS A 170 -1.51 -21.03 0.58
N LEU A 171 -1.34 -19.85 1.19
CA LEU A 171 -0.04 -19.24 1.46
C LEU A 171 0.59 -19.73 2.77
N GLY A 172 -0.08 -20.64 3.49
CA GLY A 172 0.38 -21.18 4.77
C GLY A 172 0.30 -20.18 5.92
N VAL A 173 -0.55 -19.15 5.78
CA VAL A 173 -0.71 -18.09 6.78
C VAL A 173 -2.01 -18.32 7.54
N GLU A 174 -1.94 -18.32 8.87
CA GLU A 174 -3.12 -18.37 9.74
C GLU A 174 -3.49 -16.94 10.18
N ALA A 175 -4.73 -16.54 9.93
CA ALA A 175 -5.20 -15.21 10.29
C ALA A 175 -6.72 -15.19 10.54
N ASP A 176 -7.16 -14.40 11.52
CA ASP A 176 -8.57 -14.09 11.70
C ASP A 176 -8.95 -12.93 10.77
N ILE A 177 -9.84 -13.20 9.82
CA ILE A 177 -10.23 -12.25 8.79
C ILE A 177 -11.66 -11.80 9.01
N SER A 178 -11.88 -10.48 9.01
CA SER A 178 -13.21 -9.89 9.10
C SER A 178 -13.37 -8.80 8.06
N LEU A 179 -14.55 -8.76 7.44
CA LEU A 179 -14.92 -7.78 6.44
C LEU A 179 -16.15 -7.02 6.92
N ILE A 180 -16.03 -5.70 7.03
CA ILE A 180 -17.10 -4.82 7.50
C ILE A 180 -17.42 -3.82 6.39
N HIS A 181 -18.69 -3.74 6.00
CA HIS A 181 -19.21 -2.70 5.14
C HIS A 181 -20.04 -1.71 5.96
N ASN A 182 -19.75 -0.42 5.84
CA ASN A 182 -20.46 0.62 6.60
C ASN A 182 -21.84 0.99 6.01
N ASN A 183 -22.35 0.22 5.04
CA ASN A 183 -23.58 0.48 4.28
C ASN A 183 -23.58 1.83 3.56
N LYS A 184 -22.39 2.33 3.23
CA LYS A 184 -22.18 3.57 2.48
C LYS A 184 -21.11 3.30 1.44
N ASP A 185 -19.91 3.76 1.72
CA ASP A 185 -18.80 3.90 0.78
C ASP A 185 -17.55 3.20 1.28
N LYS A 186 -17.55 2.59 2.47
CA LYS A 186 -16.34 2.03 3.07
C LYS A 186 -16.49 0.55 3.37
N ILE A 187 -15.57 -0.21 2.82
CA ILE A 187 -15.34 -1.61 3.15
C ILE A 187 -14.01 -1.70 3.89
N LYS A 188 -13.97 -2.49 4.96
CA LYS A 188 -12.79 -2.68 5.80
C LYS A 188 -12.54 -4.16 6.02
N LEU A 189 -11.38 -4.63 5.55
CA LEU A 189 -10.82 -5.94 5.86
C LEU A 189 -9.86 -5.79 7.03
N THR A 190 -10.07 -6.55 8.09
CA THR A 190 -9.13 -6.65 9.22
C THR A 190 -8.61 -8.06 9.27
N ILE A 191 -7.29 -8.19 9.28
CA ILE A 191 -6.53 -9.43 9.32
C ILE A 191 -5.77 -9.43 10.64
N LYS A 192 -6.20 -10.21 11.63
CA LYS A 192 -5.42 -10.40 12.85
C LYS A 192 -4.43 -11.52 12.63
N ARG A 193 -3.17 -11.26 12.99
CA ARG A 193 -2.11 -12.25 12.87
C ARG A 193 -2.20 -13.19 14.06
N ILE A 194 -2.19 -14.50 13.81
CA ILE A 194 -2.03 -15.48 14.88
C ILE A 194 -0.51 -15.61 15.09
N LEU A 195 -0.04 -15.07 16.22
CA LEU A 195 1.38 -15.03 16.61
C LEU A 195 1.79 -16.29 17.37
#